data_AF-B1PWP4-F1
#
_entry.id   AF-B1PWP4-F1
#
_cell.length_a   1.000
_cell.length_b   1.000
_cell.length_c   1.000
_cell.angle_alpha   90.00
_cell.angle_beta   90.00
_cell.angle_gamma   90.00
#
_symmetry.space_group_name_H-M   'P 1'
#
loop_
_entity.id
_entity.type
_entity.pdbx_description
1 polymer ?
#
loop_
_entity_poly.entity_id
_entity_poly.type
_entity_poly.pdbx_seq_one_letter_code
_entity_poly.pdbx_strand_id
1 'polypeptide(L)'
;SPVWDTSLILNALLAGSEKTETDPKILKAGQWLLDREVREIGDWKIKNNRGPVGGWYFEYANEFYPDCDDTAEVITVLNQMQFSDPEKEKAKQVAQQRGLDWLLSMQNKDGGWPAFDKNCDKQSLTYMPFADHNAMIDPSYEDITGRTLEALASLGFSEDDPIVRRAVDFLKSKQLPDGTWYGRWGCNFLYGTWLAISGLYHAGEDLNEERYQSLLSWLEQCQNEDGGWGE
;
A
#
# COMPACT_ATOMS: atom_id res chain seq x y z
N SER A 1 -11.08 7.28 -8.24
CA SER A 1 -10.25 6.08 -8.20
C SER A 1 -9.78 5.57 -9.57
N PRO A 2 -9.61 6.34 -10.67
CA PRO A 2 -9.19 5.75 -11.94
C PRO A 2 -7.82 5.04 -11.89
N VAL A 3 -6.83 5.57 -11.16
CA VAL A 3 -5.53 4.90 -11.00
C VAL A 3 -5.68 3.68 -10.11
N TRP A 4 -6.27 3.84 -8.92
CA TRP A 4 -6.60 2.78 -7.97
C TRP A 4 -7.38 1.61 -8.58
N ASP A 5 -8.48 1.89 -9.25
CA ASP A 5 -9.33 0.86 -9.86
C ASP A 5 -8.58 0.15 -10.99
N THR A 6 -7.79 0.89 -11.78
CA THR A 6 -6.99 0.28 -12.85
C THR A 6 -5.93 -0.65 -12.28
N SER A 7 -5.21 -0.22 -11.24
CA SER A 7 -4.15 -1.03 -10.64
C SER A 7 -4.71 -2.28 -9.95
N LEU A 8 -5.79 -2.16 -9.16
CA LEU A 8 -6.48 -3.29 -8.53
C LEU A 8 -7.05 -4.29 -9.56
N ILE A 9 -7.70 -3.80 -10.62
CA ILE A 9 -8.24 -4.67 -11.67
C ILE A 9 -7.12 -5.42 -12.38
N LEU A 10 -6.01 -4.76 -12.67
CA LEU A 10 -4.87 -5.40 -13.29
C LEU A 10 -4.26 -6.47 -12.37
N ASN A 11 -4.09 -6.18 -11.09
CA ASN A 11 -3.58 -7.12 -10.11
C ASN A 11 -4.50 -8.36 -10.01
N ALA A 12 -5.82 -8.16 -9.94
CA ALA A 12 -6.80 -9.26 -9.95
C ALA A 12 -6.76 -10.10 -11.24
N LEU A 13 -6.62 -9.45 -12.41
CA LEU A 13 -6.53 -10.16 -13.70
C LEU A 13 -5.24 -10.97 -13.85
N LEU A 14 -4.13 -10.48 -13.29
CA LEU A 14 -2.82 -11.16 -13.32
C LEU A 14 -2.70 -12.28 -12.28
N ALA A 15 -3.39 -12.14 -11.14
CA ALA A 15 -3.55 -13.23 -10.18
C ALA A 15 -4.42 -14.36 -10.73
N GLY A 16 -5.34 -14.05 -11.65
CA GLY A 16 -6.14 -15.02 -12.39
C GLY A 16 -5.35 -15.70 -13.52
N SER A 17 -5.71 -16.94 -13.86
CA SER A 17 -5.06 -17.69 -14.95
C SER A 17 -5.56 -17.33 -16.36
N GLU A 18 -6.48 -16.37 -16.48
CA GLU A 18 -7.11 -16.01 -17.76
C GLU A 18 -6.29 -15.03 -18.61
N LYS A 19 -5.36 -14.30 -18.00
CA LYS A 19 -4.56 -13.27 -18.65
C LYS A 19 -3.08 -13.46 -18.32
N THR A 20 -2.24 -13.20 -19.31
CA THR A 20 -0.79 -13.24 -19.15
C THR A 20 -0.24 -11.84 -18.97
N GLU A 21 0.96 -11.76 -18.39
CA GLU A 21 1.77 -10.55 -18.23
C GLU A 21 2.09 -9.82 -19.54
N THR A 22 1.81 -10.47 -20.68
CA THR A 22 2.02 -10.00 -22.05
C THR A 22 0.71 -9.71 -22.81
N ASP A 23 -0.47 -9.87 -22.20
CA ASP A 23 -1.75 -9.58 -22.87
C ASP A 23 -1.81 -8.10 -23.31
N PRO A 24 -2.14 -7.79 -24.58
CA PRO A 24 -2.14 -6.41 -25.08
C PRO A 24 -3.05 -5.45 -24.31
N LYS A 25 -4.15 -5.91 -23.70
CA LYS A 25 -5.03 -5.07 -22.88
C LYS A 25 -4.38 -4.74 -21.54
N ILE A 26 -3.71 -5.72 -20.94
CA ILE A 26 -2.93 -5.55 -19.71
C ILE A 26 -1.81 -4.53 -19.97
N LEU A 27 -1.00 -4.75 -21.02
CA LEU A 27 0.10 -3.84 -21.40
C LEU A 27 -0.39 -2.42 -21.72
N LYS A 28 -1.55 -2.27 -22.36
CA LYS A 28 -2.15 -0.96 -22.62
C LYS A 28 -2.52 -0.22 -21.33
N ALA A 29 -3.09 -0.93 -20.35
CA ALA A 29 -3.45 -0.35 -19.07
C ALA A 29 -2.20 -0.01 -18.22
N GLY A 30 -1.18 -0.87 -18.21
CA GLY A 30 0.10 -0.52 -17.55
C GLY A 30 0.80 0.67 -18.21
N GLN A 31 0.74 0.80 -19.54
CA GLN A 31 1.22 2.03 -20.20
C GLN A 31 0.45 3.27 -19.74
N TRP A 32 -0.88 3.15 -19.59
CA TRP A 32 -1.69 4.24 -19.08
C TRP A 32 -1.30 4.63 -17.64
N LEU A 33 -0.99 3.65 -16.78
CA LEU A 33 -0.43 3.91 -15.44
C LEU A 33 0.93 4.63 -15.53
N LEU A 34 1.84 4.18 -16.39
CA LEU A 34 3.14 4.85 -16.58
C LEU A 34 2.99 6.31 -17.00
N ASP A 35 1.98 6.64 -17.81
CA ASP A 35 1.70 8.01 -18.23
C ASP A 35 1.19 8.91 -17.07
N ARG A 36 0.76 8.30 -15.95
CA ARG A 36 0.28 8.98 -14.72
C ARG A 36 1.36 9.10 -13.63
N GLU A 37 2.59 8.65 -13.88
CA GLU A 37 3.69 8.81 -12.91
C GLU A 37 3.90 10.30 -12.60
N VAL A 38 3.97 10.63 -11.30
CA VAL A 38 4.20 12.00 -10.86
C VAL A 38 5.63 12.44 -11.18
N ARG A 39 5.73 13.63 -11.80
CA ARG A 39 6.97 14.29 -12.20
C ARG A 39 7.22 15.63 -11.52
N GLU A 40 6.26 16.09 -10.75
CA GLU A 40 6.27 17.39 -10.11
C GLU A 40 6.43 17.27 -8.60
N ILE A 41 6.85 18.37 -7.97
CA ILE A 41 6.95 18.45 -6.52
C ILE A 41 5.58 18.79 -5.94
N GLY A 42 5.13 18.02 -4.97
CA GLY A 42 3.89 18.24 -4.21
C GLY A 42 4.11 18.74 -2.78
N ASP A 43 3.02 18.88 -2.02
CA ASP A 43 3.03 19.39 -0.63
C ASP A 43 3.84 18.49 0.32
N TRP A 44 3.86 17.18 0.06
CA TRP A 44 4.65 16.18 0.77
C TRP A 44 6.13 16.58 0.94
N LYS A 45 6.67 17.38 0.00
CA LYS A 45 8.05 17.86 0.00
C LYS A 45 8.36 18.76 1.20
N ILE A 46 7.36 19.42 1.79
CA ILE A 46 7.53 20.26 2.99
C ILE A 46 8.08 19.41 4.15
N LYS A 47 7.54 18.20 4.33
CA LYS A 47 7.95 17.27 5.40
C LYS A 47 9.08 16.34 4.97
N ASN A 48 9.12 15.97 3.69
CA ASN A 48 10.11 15.08 3.11
C ASN A 48 11.02 15.83 2.11
N ASN A 49 11.74 16.83 2.61
CA ASN A 49 12.53 17.75 1.77
C ASN A 49 13.64 17.09 0.93
N ARG A 50 14.10 15.89 1.34
CA ARG A 50 15.11 15.10 0.61
C ARG A 50 14.52 13.97 -0.22
N GLY A 51 13.22 13.69 -0.12
CA GLY A 51 12.56 12.65 -0.93
C GLY A 51 12.66 12.96 -2.42
N PRO A 52 12.98 11.98 -3.28
CA PRO A 52 12.99 12.18 -4.72
C PRO A 52 11.57 12.38 -5.25
N VAL A 53 11.39 12.83 -6.49
CA VAL A 53 10.07 12.91 -7.11
C VAL A 53 9.71 11.55 -7.73
N GLY A 54 8.49 11.10 -7.48
CA GLY A 54 7.91 9.87 -7.99
C GLY A 54 6.53 9.65 -7.39
N GLY A 55 6.01 8.44 -7.55
CA GLY A 55 4.71 8.03 -7.03
C GLY A 55 3.56 8.22 -8.02
N TRP A 56 2.39 7.80 -7.59
CA TRP A 56 1.11 7.87 -8.29
C TRP A 56 0.04 8.44 -7.36
N TYR A 57 -1.05 8.93 -7.94
CA TYR A 57 -2.18 9.51 -7.26
C TYR A 57 -3.46 8.75 -7.58
N PHE A 58 -4.47 8.87 -6.73
CA PHE A 58 -5.78 8.22 -6.88
C PHE A 58 -6.59 8.64 -8.13
N GLU A 59 -6.51 9.91 -8.55
CA GLU A 59 -7.34 10.50 -9.62
C GLU A 59 -6.75 10.42 -11.04
N TYR A 60 -7.37 11.11 -12.01
CA TYR A 60 -6.85 11.21 -13.37
C TYR A 60 -5.64 12.13 -13.50
N ALA A 61 -5.58 13.17 -12.66
CA ALA A 61 -4.53 14.18 -12.64
C ALA A 61 -4.54 14.83 -11.25
N ASN A 62 -3.49 14.60 -10.48
CA ASN A 62 -3.33 15.16 -9.13
C ASN A 62 -1.85 15.20 -8.71
N GLU A 63 -1.01 15.81 -9.56
CA GLU A 63 0.45 15.71 -9.50
C GLU A 63 1.07 16.24 -8.19
N PHE A 64 0.33 17.04 -7.42
CA PHE A 64 0.80 17.60 -6.15
C PHE A 64 0.49 16.72 -4.94
N TYR A 65 -0.34 15.68 -5.11
CA TYR A 65 -0.80 14.80 -4.04
C TYR A 65 -0.71 13.31 -4.42
N PRO A 66 0.49 12.79 -4.77
CA PRO A 66 0.70 11.35 -4.80
C PRO A 66 0.50 10.75 -3.40
N ASP A 67 0.06 9.50 -3.36
CA ASP A 67 -0.17 8.76 -2.12
C ASP A 67 0.55 7.41 -2.12
N CYS A 68 0.80 6.90 -0.92
CA CYS A 68 1.60 5.70 -0.69
C CYS A 68 0.86 4.43 -1.12
N ASP A 69 -0.47 4.40 -0.99
CA ASP A 69 -1.28 3.20 -1.26
C ASP A 69 -1.38 2.96 -2.77
N ASP A 70 -1.78 3.97 -3.55
CA ASP A 70 -1.78 3.92 -5.02
C ASP A 70 -0.37 3.66 -5.57
N THR A 71 0.65 4.31 -5.01
CA THR A 71 2.04 4.08 -5.44
C THR A 71 2.46 2.62 -5.20
N ALA A 72 2.17 2.05 -4.03
CA ALA A 72 2.49 0.66 -3.72
C ALA A 72 1.75 -0.33 -4.64
N GLU A 73 0.48 -0.10 -4.92
CA GLU A 73 -0.29 -0.97 -5.83
C GLU A 73 0.22 -0.87 -7.28
N VAL A 74 0.48 0.35 -7.76
CA VAL A 74 0.95 0.58 -9.13
C VAL A 74 2.32 -0.04 -9.37
N ILE A 75 3.29 0.10 -8.46
CA ILE A 75 4.61 -0.52 -8.65
C ILE A 75 4.52 -2.05 -8.63
N THR A 76 3.65 -2.61 -7.79
CA THR A 76 3.41 -4.05 -7.67
C THR A 76 2.89 -4.62 -8.98
N VAL A 77 1.86 -3.98 -9.55
CA VAL A 77 1.28 -4.49 -10.79
C VAL A 77 2.20 -4.28 -12.00
N LEU A 78 2.93 -3.16 -12.07
CA LEU A 78 3.93 -2.96 -13.13
C LEU A 78 5.05 -4.01 -13.07
N ASN A 79 5.37 -4.51 -11.87
CA ASN A 79 6.41 -5.53 -11.68
C ASN A 79 6.00 -6.89 -12.23
N GLN A 80 4.70 -7.18 -12.25
CA GLN A 80 4.14 -8.42 -12.79
C GLN A 80 4.04 -8.40 -14.32
N MET A 81 4.15 -7.25 -14.97
CA MET A 81 3.95 -7.08 -16.42
C MET A 81 5.26 -7.11 -17.21
N GLN A 82 5.23 -7.52 -18.49
CA GLN A 82 6.41 -7.52 -19.35
C GLN A 82 6.14 -6.92 -20.73
N PHE A 83 6.77 -5.76 -21.03
CA PHE A 83 6.70 -5.19 -22.38
C PHE A 83 7.68 -5.91 -23.32
N SER A 84 7.22 -6.31 -24.50
CA SER A 84 8.09 -6.89 -25.53
C SER A 84 9.05 -5.89 -26.17
N ASP A 85 8.73 -4.59 -26.08
CA ASP A 85 9.58 -3.49 -26.55
C ASP A 85 10.63 -3.15 -25.47
N PRO A 86 11.94 -3.33 -25.75
CA PRO A 86 12.98 -3.11 -24.76
C PRO A 86 13.05 -1.68 -24.21
N GLU A 87 12.72 -0.67 -25.02
CA GLU A 87 12.76 0.73 -24.56
C GLU A 87 11.59 1.03 -23.62
N LYS A 88 10.42 0.46 -23.88
CA LYS A 88 9.27 0.57 -22.97
C LYS A 88 9.49 -0.19 -21.68
N GLU A 89 10.06 -1.39 -21.76
CA GLU A 89 10.40 -2.18 -20.58
C GLU A 89 11.40 -1.45 -19.69
N LYS A 90 12.43 -0.84 -20.30
CA LYS A 90 13.37 0.01 -19.58
C LYS A 90 12.69 1.24 -18.97
N ALA A 91 11.81 1.92 -19.71
CA ALA A 91 11.08 3.07 -19.19
C ALA A 91 10.20 2.69 -17.98
N LYS A 92 9.55 1.52 -18.01
CA LYS A 92 8.80 0.95 -16.89
C LYS A 92 9.68 0.75 -15.67
N GLN A 93 10.84 0.09 -15.83
CA GLN A 93 11.77 -0.17 -14.72
C GLN A 93 12.27 1.13 -14.07
N VAL A 94 12.57 2.16 -14.87
CA VAL A 94 13.00 3.46 -14.33
C VAL A 94 11.84 4.16 -13.59
N ALA A 95 10.60 4.03 -14.08
CA ALA A 95 9.40 4.54 -13.39
C ALA A 95 9.17 3.86 -12.05
N GLN A 96 9.22 2.53 -12.03
CA GLN A 96 9.11 1.75 -10.80
C GLN A 96 10.19 2.13 -9.80
N GLN A 97 11.44 2.30 -10.23
CA GLN A 97 12.51 2.71 -9.33
C GLN A 97 12.26 4.07 -8.68
N ARG A 98 11.78 5.08 -9.44
CA ARG A 98 11.46 6.39 -8.87
C ARG A 98 10.26 6.33 -7.92
N GLY A 99 9.24 5.55 -8.26
CA GLY A 99 8.11 5.27 -7.38
C GLY A 99 8.55 4.63 -6.07
N LEU A 100 9.38 3.60 -6.16
CA LEU A 100 9.97 2.91 -5.02
C LEU A 100 10.81 3.87 -4.17
N ASP A 101 11.71 4.65 -4.78
CA ASP A 101 12.57 5.59 -4.06
C ASP A 101 11.73 6.66 -3.33
N TRP A 102 10.64 7.15 -3.95
CA TRP A 102 9.68 8.04 -3.30
C TRP A 102 8.99 7.34 -2.14
N LEU A 103 8.40 6.15 -2.36
CA LEU A 103 7.68 5.37 -1.36
C LEU A 103 8.55 5.05 -0.14
N LEU A 104 9.78 4.56 -0.34
CA LEU A 104 10.74 4.30 0.73
C LEU A 104 11.05 5.57 1.53
N SER A 105 11.14 6.72 0.86
CA SER A 105 11.37 7.99 1.52
C SER A 105 10.19 8.47 2.37
N MET A 106 8.98 7.96 2.15
CA MET A 106 7.75 8.35 2.87
C MET A 106 7.53 7.62 4.20
N GLN A 107 8.29 6.56 4.50
CA GLN A 107 8.14 5.81 5.75
C GLN A 107 8.25 6.72 6.99
N ASN A 108 7.26 6.64 7.86
CA ASN A 108 7.21 7.39 9.12
C ASN A 108 8.21 6.84 10.14
N LYS A 109 8.49 7.62 11.18
CA LYS A 109 9.45 7.24 12.23
C LYS A 109 9.04 5.97 12.98
N ASP A 110 7.75 5.72 13.11
CA ASP A 110 7.19 4.54 13.77
C ASP A 110 7.31 3.25 12.94
N GLY A 111 7.70 3.36 11.66
CA GLY A 111 7.89 2.21 10.77
C GLY A 111 6.77 1.98 9.78
N GLY A 112 5.61 2.59 9.98
CA GLY A 112 4.49 2.49 9.04
C GLY A 112 4.50 3.58 7.96
N TRP A 113 3.46 3.57 7.12
CA TRP A 113 3.26 4.54 6.05
C TRP A 113 1.99 5.37 6.24
N PRO A 114 2.06 6.69 5.98
CA PRO A 114 0.90 7.56 5.87
C PRO A 114 0.24 7.39 4.50
N ALA A 115 -0.88 8.06 4.26
CA ALA A 115 -1.43 8.18 2.91
C ALA A 115 -0.57 9.12 2.04
N PHE A 116 -0.39 10.36 2.46
CA PHE A 116 0.20 11.44 1.67
C PHE A 116 1.43 12.09 2.32
N ASP A 117 1.45 12.24 3.65
CA ASP A 117 2.37 13.15 4.34
C ASP A 117 3.19 12.49 5.44
N LYS A 118 4.50 12.46 5.23
CA LYS A 118 5.46 11.90 6.19
C LYS A 118 5.45 12.64 7.53
N ASN A 119 5.25 11.89 8.61
CA ASN A 119 5.23 12.31 10.01
C ASN A 119 4.29 13.49 10.25
N CYS A 120 3.11 13.47 9.62
CA CYS A 120 2.01 14.36 9.93
C CYS A 120 1.17 13.73 11.05
N ASP A 121 1.75 13.51 12.23
CA ASP A 121 1.22 12.64 13.29
C ASP A 121 0.90 13.38 14.61
N LYS A 122 0.77 14.70 14.56
CA LYS A 122 0.55 15.54 15.74
C LYS A 122 -0.87 15.40 16.28
N GLN A 123 -1.09 14.36 17.09
CA GLN A 123 -2.39 14.05 17.71
C GLN A 123 -3.02 15.22 18.48
N SER A 124 -2.24 16.16 19.01
CA SER A 124 -2.82 17.32 19.68
C SER A 124 -3.73 18.18 18.78
N LEU A 125 -3.55 18.11 17.45
CA LEU A 125 -4.37 18.84 16.47
C LEU A 125 -5.77 18.24 16.29
N THR A 126 -6.00 16.98 16.66
CA THR A 126 -7.32 16.33 16.54
C THR A 126 -8.28 16.74 17.65
N TYR A 127 -7.80 17.40 18.71
CA TYR A 127 -8.63 17.92 19.80
C TYR A 127 -9.10 19.36 19.58
N MET A 128 -8.78 19.98 18.44
CA MET A 128 -9.22 21.34 18.17
C MET A 128 -10.71 21.38 17.81
N PRO A 129 -11.48 22.41 18.19
CA PRO A 129 -12.93 22.47 17.94
C PRO A 129 -13.36 22.36 16.46
N PHE A 130 -12.44 22.62 15.51
CA PHE A 130 -12.70 22.47 14.07
C PHE A 130 -12.37 21.06 13.53
N ALA A 131 -11.76 20.19 14.33
CA ALA A 131 -11.33 18.85 13.93
C ALA A 131 -12.45 17.81 14.13
N ASP A 132 -13.68 18.17 13.77
CA ASP A 132 -14.90 17.39 14.03
C ASP A 132 -14.92 15.99 13.37
N HIS A 133 -14.06 15.75 12.37
CA HIS A 133 -13.93 14.47 11.66
C HIS A 133 -12.58 13.75 11.90
N ASN A 134 -11.73 14.21 12.83
CA ASN A 134 -10.44 13.60 13.19
C ASN A 134 -9.47 13.31 12.00
N ALA A 135 -9.69 13.93 10.83
CA ALA A 135 -8.89 13.77 9.61
C ALA A 135 -7.88 14.92 9.41
N MET A 136 -7.41 15.53 10.51
CA MET A 136 -6.50 16.70 10.48
C MET A 136 -5.02 16.33 10.30
N ILE A 137 -4.72 15.04 10.38
CA ILE A 137 -3.39 14.48 10.42
C ILE A 137 -3.35 13.24 9.54
N ASP A 138 -2.14 12.81 9.21
CA ASP A 138 -1.86 11.65 8.39
C ASP A 138 -0.79 10.77 9.05
N PRO A 139 -1.15 10.06 10.14
CA PRO A 139 -0.28 9.11 10.79
C PRO A 139 -0.14 7.83 9.96
N SER A 140 0.71 6.92 10.41
CA SER A 140 0.79 5.59 9.81
C SER A 140 -0.48 4.78 10.06
N TYR A 141 -0.92 4.01 9.05
CA TYR A 141 -2.05 3.08 9.16
C TYR A 141 -1.68 1.66 8.75
N GLU A 142 -2.41 0.71 9.31
CA GLU A 142 -2.22 -0.73 9.21
C GLU A 142 -2.43 -1.23 7.77
N ASP A 143 -3.48 -0.73 7.11
CA ASP A 143 -3.84 -1.08 5.74
C ASP A 143 -2.76 -0.66 4.73
N ILE A 144 -2.34 0.60 4.74
CA ILE A 144 -1.30 1.13 3.84
C ILE A 144 0.05 0.45 4.10
N THR A 145 0.39 0.22 5.37
CA THR A 145 1.66 -0.43 5.72
C THR A 145 1.68 -1.89 5.26
N GLY A 146 0.57 -2.60 5.40
CA GLY A 146 0.39 -3.96 4.89
C GLY A 146 0.58 -4.04 3.37
N ARG A 147 -0.09 -3.16 2.61
CA ARG A 147 0.08 -3.10 1.14
C ARG A 147 1.51 -2.75 0.75
N THR A 148 2.13 -1.79 1.44
CA THR A 148 3.51 -1.39 1.16
C THR A 148 4.47 -2.56 1.39
N LEU A 149 4.27 -3.37 2.43
CA LEU A 149 5.07 -4.58 2.66
C LEU A 149 4.94 -5.59 1.53
N GLU A 150 3.72 -5.85 1.05
CA GLU A 150 3.47 -6.72 -0.09
C GLU A 150 4.20 -6.21 -1.35
N ALA A 151 4.12 -4.91 -1.61
CA ALA A 151 4.82 -4.28 -2.73
C ALA A 151 6.34 -4.43 -2.63
N LEU A 152 6.92 -4.19 -1.45
CA LEU A 152 8.35 -4.34 -1.20
C LEU A 152 8.81 -5.80 -1.38
N ALA A 153 8.05 -6.76 -0.85
CA ALA A 153 8.35 -8.18 -1.03
C ALA A 153 8.33 -8.58 -2.52
N SER A 154 7.36 -8.09 -3.29
CA SER A 154 7.29 -8.34 -4.75
C SER A 154 8.52 -7.83 -5.51
N LEU A 155 9.18 -6.79 -4.97
CA LEU A 155 10.39 -6.17 -5.53
C LEU A 155 11.68 -6.80 -4.97
N GLY A 156 11.58 -7.85 -4.15
CA GLY A 156 12.71 -8.61 -3.64
C GLY A 156 13.33 -8.09 -2.34
N PHE A 157 12.65 -7.21 -1.61
CA PHE A 157 13.07 -6.84 -0.25
C PHE A 157 12.90 -8.05 0.68
N SER A 158 13.90 -8.31 1.51
CA SER A 158 13.88 -9.42 2.46
C SER A 158 13.45 -9.00 3.85
N GLU A 159 13.11 -9.98 4.68
CA GLU A 159 12.81 -9.83 6.11
C GLU A 159 13.95 -9.18 6.92
N ASP A 160 15.19 -9.25 6.41
CA ASP A 160 16.37 -8.63 7.04
C ASP A 160 16.48 -7.11 6.77
N ASP A 161 15.75 -6.59 5.78
CA ASP A 161 15.82 -5.19 5.43
C ASP A 161 15.31 -4.32 6.60
N PRO A 162 16.08 -3.33 7.09
CA PRO A 162 15.65 -2.46 8.19
C PRO A 162 14.32 -1.74 7.94
N ILE A 163 13.97 -1.45 6.69
CA ILE A 163 12.69 -0.82 6.33
C ILE A 163 11.54 -1.80 6.53
N VAL A 164 11.71 -3.05 6.07
CA VAL A 164 10.73 -4.13 6.24
C VAL A 164 10.54 -4.47 7.72
N ARG A 165 11.62 -4.67 8.48
CA ARG A 165 11.54 -4.98 9.92
C ARG A 165 10.77 -3.94 10.71
N ARG A 166 11.01 -2.66 10.43
CA ARG A 166 10.28 -1.57 11.11
C ARG A 166 8.79 -1.56 10.76
N ALA A 167 8.43 -1.92 9.52
CA ALA A 167 7.04 -2.01 9.10
C ALA A 167 6.33 -3.20 9.77
N VAL A 168 7.02 -4.34 9.87
CA VAL A 168 6.56 -5.52 10.61
C VAL A 168 6.38 -5.18 12.09
N ASP A 169 7.35 -4.55 12.73
CA ASP A 169 7.26 -4.11 14.14
C ASP A 169 6.08 -3.15 14.34
N PHE A 170 5.86 -2.22 13.40
CA PHE A 170 4.70 -1.34 13.41
C PHE A 170 3.40 -2.14 13.40
N LEU A 171 3.17 -3.02 12.43
CA LEU A 171 1.95 -3.82 12.34
C LEU A 171 1.76 -4.68 13.59
N LYS A 172 2.82 -5.33 14.07
CA LYS A 172 2.81 -6.13 15.31
C LYS A 172 2.41 -5.30 16.53
N SER A 173 2.78 -4.02 16.58
CA SER A 173 2.40 -3.11 17.67
C SER A 173 0.96 -2.60 17.58
N LYS A 174 0.34 -2.69 16.40
CA LYS A 174 -1.01 -2.23 16.11
C LYS A 174 -2.09 -3.30 16.17
N GLN A 175 -1.68 -4.57 16.28
CA GLN A 175 -2.61 -5.68 16.43
C GLN A 175 -3.50 -5.51 17.67
N LEU A 176 -4.80 -5.64 17.49
CA LEU A 176 -5.79 -5.53 18.57
C LEU A 176 -5.85 -6.82 19.41
N PRO A 177 -6.44 -6.78 20.62
CA PRO A 177 -6.51 -7.95 21.50
C PRO A 177 -7.26 -9.16 20.89
N ASP A 178 -8.20 -8.92 19.99
CA ASP A 178 -8.91 -9.96 19.23
C ASP A 178 -8.13 -10.48 18.02
N GLY A 179 -6.93 -9.96 17.79
CA GLY A 179 -6.03 -10.34 16.70
C GLY A 179 -6.21 -9.53 15.42
N THR A 180 -7.18 -8.62 15.36
CA THR A 180 -7.49 -7.84 14.14
C THR A 180 -6.62 -6.58 14.00
N TRP A 181 -6.73 -5.94 12.84
CA TRP A 181 -6.19 -4.61 12.57
C TRP A 181 -7.31 -3.68 12.07
N TYR A 182 -7.19 -2.40 12.43
CA TYR A 182 -8.12 -1.36 12.01
C TYR A 182 -7.97 -1.06 10.51
N GLY A 183 -9.10 -0.94 9.80
CA GLY A 183 -9.14 -0.49 8.40
C GLY A 183 -9.45 1.00 8.33
N ARG A 184 -8.49 1.82 7.92
CA ARG A 184 -8.68 3.26 7.86
C ARG A 184 -9.45 3.69 6.61
N TRP A 185 -9.18 3.02 5.48
CA TRP A 185 -9.66 3.39 4.15
C TRP A 185 -10.66 2.40 3.54
N GLY A 186 -10.91 1.27 4.20
CA GLY A 186 -11.96 0.33 3.88
C GLY A 186 -12.73 -0.10 5.12
N CYS A 187 -13.95 -0.59 4.96
CA CYS A 187 -14.81 -1.01 6.07
C CYS A 187 -14.54 -2.46 6.47
N ASN A 188 -14.16 -2.75 7.72
CA ASN A 188 -13.33 -1.97 8.64
C ASN A 188 -12.26 -2.92 9.19
N PHE A 189 -12.56 -3.78 10.16
CA PHE A 189 -11.62 -4.79 10.66
C PHE A 189 -11.33 -5.88 9.63
N LEU A 190 -12.31 -6.29 8.81
CA LEU A 190 -12.06 -7.24 7.72
C LEU A 190 -11.00 -6.70 6.75
N TYR A 191 -11.15 -5.44 6.36
CA TYR A 191 -10.26 -4.77 5.41
C TYR A 191 -8.84 -4.57 5.98
N GLY A 192 -8.74 -3.97 7.16
CA GLY A 192 -7.45 -3.72 7.81
C GLY A 192 -6.69 -5.00 8.11
N THR A 193 -7.40 -6.03 8.59
CA THR A 193 -6.82 -7.35 8.88
C THR A 193 -6.31 -8.05 7.63
N TRP A 194 -7.08 -8.02 6.52
CA TRP A 194 -6.63 -8.61 5.25
C TRP A 194 -5.30 -8.02 4.79
N LEU A 195 -5.19 -6.68 4.75
CA LEU A 195 -3.98 -6.02 4.27
C LEU A 195 -2.80 -6.22 5.23
N ALA A 196 -3.03 -6.08 6.54
CA ALA A 196 -1.97 -6.28 7.53
C ALA A 196 -1.42 -7.72 7.48
N ILE A 197 -2.28 -8.74 7.44
CA ILE A 197 -1.84 -10.13 7.41
C ILE A 197 -1.19 -10.51 6.08
N SER A 198 -1.68 -9.98 4.94
CA SER A 198 -1.03 -10.17 3.63
C SER A 198 0.39 -9.60 3.62
N GLY A 199 0.55 -8.36 4.12
CA GLY A 199 1.86 -7.72 4.22
C GLY A 199 2.83 -8.49 5.11
N LEU A 200 2.38 -8.94 6.29
CA LEU A 200 3.19 -9.75 7.21
C LEU A 200 3.61 -11.07 6.56
N TYR A 201 2.68 -11.79 5.90
CA TYR A 201 2.98 -13.03 5.18
C TYR A 201 4.09 -12.84 4.14
N HIS A 202 3.94 -11.82 3.28
CA HIS A 202 4.93 -11.52 2.24
C HIS A 202 6.26 -11.03 2.80
N ALA A 203 6.27 -10.44 4.01
CA ALA A 203 7.46 -10.04 4.72
C ALA A 203 8.20 -11.21 5.40
N GLY A 204 7.72 -12.46 5.29
CA GLY A 204 8.38 -13.65 5.84
C GLY A 204 7.90 -14.06 7.24
N GLU A 205 6.85 -13.43 7.76
CA GLU A 205 6.35 -13.75 9.10
C GLU A 205 5.71 -15.13 9.19
N ASP A 206 6.04 -15.88 10.25
CA ASP A 206 5.39 -17.15 10.54
C ASP A 206 4.01 -16.91 11.16
N LEU A 207 2.98 -17.02 10.31
CA LEU A 207 1.59 -16.84 10.73
C LEU A 207 1.07 -17.94 11.66
N ASN A 208 1.87 -18.98 11.97
CA ASN A 208 1.51 -19.98 12.98
C ASN A 208 1.82 -19.55 14.42
N GLU A 209 2.53 -18.43 14.62
CA GLU A 209 2.82 -17.91 15.96
C GLU A 209 1.53 -17.67 16.78
N GLU A 210 1.64 -17.81 18.11
CA GLU A 210 0.52 -17.70 19.05
C GLU A 210 -0.27 -16.40 18.89
N ARG A 211 0.41 -15.31 18.53
CA ARG A 211 -0.18 -13.99 18.33
C ARG A 211 -1.25 -13.92 17.24
N TYR A 212 -1.24 -14.85 16.27
CA TYR A 212 -2.20 -14.87 15.16
C TYR A 212 -3.36 -15.84 15.42
N GLN A 213 -3.36 -16.58 16.53
CA GLN A 213 -4.41 -17.54 16.85
C GLN A 213 -5.74 -16.85 17.23
N SER A 214 -5.69 -15.68 17.87
CA SER A 214 -6.87 -14.87 18.14
C SER A 214 -7.56 -14.40 16.87
N LEU A 215 -6.77 -14.05 15.84
CA LEU A 215 -7.29 -13.69 14.52
C LEU A 215 -8.08 -14.83 13.88
N LEU A 216 -7.55 -16.06 13.89
CA LEU A 216 -8.27 -17.22 13.35
C LEU A 216 -9.62 -17.42 14.07
N SER A 217 -9.60 -17.32 15.40
CA SER A 217 -10.81 -17.42 16.22
C SER A 217 -11.82 -16.31 15.87
N TRP A 218 -11.34 -15.09 15.62
CA TRP A 218 -12.19 -13.96 15.22
C TRP A 218 -12.81 -14.17 13.84
N LEU A 219 -12.03 -14.61 12.85
CA LEU A 219 -12.53 -14.89 11.49
C LEU A 219 -13.61 -15.98 11.50
N GLU A 220 -13.40 -17.06 12.26
CA GLU A 220 -14.40 -18.12 12.40
C GLU A 220 -15.68 -17.62 13.09
N GLN A 221 -15.56 -16.77 14.11
CA GLN A 221 -16.72 -16.23 14.83
C GLN A 221 -17.52 -15.22 14.01
N CYS A 222 -16.88 -14.49 13.10
CA CYS A 222 -17.50 -13.49 12.25
C CYS A 222 -17.96 -14.03 10.89
N GLN A 223 -17.83 -15.34 10.63
CA GLN A 223 -18.33 -15.96 9.42
C GLN A 223 -19.87 -16.04 9.45
N ASN A 224 -20.51 -15.56 8.39
CA ASN A 224 -21.96 -15.65 8.20
C ASN A 224 -22.39 -17.10 7.89
N GLU A 225 -23.67 -17.42 8.11
CA GLU A 225 -24.23 -18.75 7.82
C GLU A 225 -24.11 -19.17 6.34
N ASP A 226 -24.01 -18.21 5.42
CA ASP A 226 -23.83 -18.43 3.99
C ASP A 226 -22.36 -18.68 3.59
N GLY A 227 -21.44 -18.65 4.55
CA GLY A 227 -20.00 -18.86 4.37
C GLY A 227 -19.21 -17.59 4.05
N GLY A 228 -19.87 -16.44 3.87
CA GLY A 228 -19.22 -15.15 3.64
C GLY A 228 -18.91 -14.37 4.92
N TRP A 229 -18.42 -13.13 4.76
CA TRP A 229 -18.18 -12.16 5.82
C TRP A 229 -18.77 -10.80 5.43
N GLY A 230 -19.14 -9.98 6.41
CA GLY A 230 -19.63 -8.62 6.20
C GLY A 230 -19.50 -7.77 7.46
N GLU A 231 -19.28 -6.47 7.26
CA GLU A 231 -19.14 -5.47 8.31
C GLU A 231 -19.83 -4.15 7.91
#